data_AF-A0A2M7PH32-F1
#
_entry.id   AF-A0A2M7PH32-F1
#
_cell.length_a   1.000
_cell.length_b   1.000
_cell.length_c   1.000
_cell.angle_alpha   90.00
_cell.angle_beta   90.00
_cell.angle_gamma   90.00
#
_symmetry.space_group_name_H-M   'P 1'
#
loop_
_entity.id
_entity.type
_entity.pdbx_description
1 polymer ?
#
loop_
_entity_poly.entity_id
_entity_poly.type
_entity_poly.pdbx_seq_one_letter_code
_entity_poly.pdbx_strand_id
1 'polypeptide(L)'
;MLKYMRKKAVSVDLDDGFLKVRGILDDDIYSLEIEVSVDLRELKIRDLKGRWNRQTTNECSRALMFLNEAIGLGIRDAGFPRQVHKVVGRRACRHFANLLLECCEAASEAALILAWKEELKRGLDLTFADFAGVSKKDTASCISASSSPSLAERPEKKPRSCREREIETPPIKFLVDLHIHTSPASPCSSVGIEDVVQRAKEAGLNAICLTDHNYLWERETVEEIMRNEGMLILRGNEITTDQGDMLVFGLEKNIEGIIRLQELREEVLKAGGAMIAAHPFRGFLTFGVGQLGLTPQQAMERAVFRYVDAIEVLNGKVTEKENAFAAEVAAGLGLTQTGGSDAHQREEVGIFATGFECALRDEKDLIEALKTGYVFPVDLRKKVDGRDA
;
A
#
# COMPACT_ATOMS: atom_id res chain seq x y z
N MET A 1 20.65 -6.76 -18.57
CA MET A 1 20.08 -7.84 -17.75
C MET A 1 19.83 -7.25 -16.37
N LEU A 2 18.67 -6.61 -16.20
CA LEU A 2 18.26 -6.01 -14.94
C LEU A 2 17.79 -7.12 -14.00
N LYS A 3 18.43 -7.19 -12.82
CA LYS A 3 18.20 -8.15 -11.75
C LYS A 3 17.86 -7.34 -10.51
N TYR A 4 16.61 -6.89 -10.40
CA TYR A 4 16.08 -6.48 -9.09
C TYR A 4 14.81 -7.26 -8.76
N MET A 5 14.87 -7.98 -7.66
CA MET A 5 13.90 -8.88 -7.08
C MET A 5 14.03 -8.70 -5.58
N ARG A 6 12.92 -8.43 -4.90
CA ARG A 6 12.85 -8.45 -3.44
C ARG A 6 11.65 -9.28 -3.01
N LYS A 7 11.91 -10.32 -2.23
CA LYS A 7 10.92 -11.22 -1.65
C LYS A 7 11.07 -11.19 -0.14
N LYS A 8 9.94 -11.12 0.54
CA LYS A 8 9.88 -11.18 1.99
C LYS A 8 8.76 -12.11 2.39
N ALA A 9 9.03 -13.00 3.33
CA ALA A 9 8.06 -13.95 3.83
C ALA A 9 8.22 -14.08 5.34
N VAL A 10 7.11 -14.11 6.06
CA VAL A 10 7.07 -14.36 7.51
C VAL A 10 6.06 -15.47 7.74
N SER A 11 6.45 -16.50 8.48
CA SER A 11 5.57 -17.60 8.89
C SER A 11 5.57 -17.71 10.40
N VAL A 12 4.41 -17.94 11.00
CA VAL A 12 4.25 -18.10 12.46
C VAL A 12 3.65 -19.47 12.74
N ASP A 13 4.36 -20.28 13.50
CA ASP A 13 3.91 -21.58 13.98
C ASP A 13 3.77 -21.55 15.50
N LEU A 14 2.70 -22.16 16.03
CA LEU A 14 2.53 -22.33 17.47
C LEU A 14 3.10 -23.68 17.90
N ASP A 15 4.08 -23.66 18.81
CA ASP A 15 4.70 -24.86 19.36
C ASP A 15 4.90 -24.72 20.87
N ASP A 16 4.25 -25.58 21.65
CA ASP A 16 4.36 -25.69 23.11
C ASP A 16 4.28 -24.34 23.88
N GLY A 17 3.34 -23.47 23.49
CA GLY A 17 3.15 -22.15 24.13
C GLY A 17 4.14 -21.07 23.67
N PHE A 18 4.94 -21.36 22.64
CA PHE A 18 5.80 -20.41 21.95
C PHE A 18 5.35 -20.19 20.51
N LEU A 19 5.44 -18.95 20.05
CA LEU A 19 5.27 -18.60 18.65
C LEU A 19 6.65 -18.66 17.99
N LYS A 20 6.87 -19.69 17.18
CA LYS A 20 8.04 -19.84 16.33
C LYS A 20 7.79 -19.08 15.04
N VAL A 21 8.49 -17.97 14.86
CA VAL A 21 8.35 -17.13 13.69
C VAL A 21 9.59 -17.23 12.83
N ARG A 22 9.42 -17.55 11.55
CA ARG A 22 10.48 -17.58 10.56
C ARG A 22 10.28 -16.46 9.57
N GLY A 23 11.25 -15.55 9.49
CA GLY A 23 11.30 -14.47 8.51
C GLY A 23 12.35 -14.76 7.46
N ILE A 24 12.06 -14.48 6.19
CA ILE A 24 12.99 -14.56 5.07
C ILE A 24 12.93 -13.26 4.31
N LEU A 25 14.08 -12.68 3.98
CA LEU A 25 14.24 -11.53 3.10
C LEU A 25 15.27 -11.90 2.02
N ASP A 26 14.83 -11.99 0.77
CA ASP A 26 15.64 -12.35 -0.39
C ASP A 26 15.55 -11.23 -1.43
N ASP A 27 16.63 -10.45 -1.56
CA ASP A 27 16.82 -9.38 -2.54
C ASP A 27 17.76 -9.86 -3.67
N ASP A 28 18.07 -9.14 -4.74
CA ASP A 28 19.14 -9.55 -5.65
C ASP A 28 20.55 -9.35 -5.06
N ILE A 29 20.69 -8.38 -4.15
CA ILE A 29 21.99 -8.02 -3.56
C ILE A 29 22.34 -8.89 -2.34
N TYR A 30 21.33 -9.30 -1.58
CA TYR A 30 21.52 -10.06 -0.34
C TYR A 30 20.31 -10.93 -0.02
N SER A 31 20.52 -11.91 0.85
CA SER A 31 19.46 -12.79 1.31
C SER A 31 19.73 -13.22 2.73
N LEU A 32 18.73 -13.12 3.60
CA LEU A 32 18.84 -13.46 5.01
C LEU A 32 17.54 -14.07 5.52
N GLU A 33 17.65 -14.85 6.58
CA GLU A 33 16.53 -15.42 7.31
C GLU A 33 16.74 -15.24 8.80
N ILE A 34 15.64 -15.16 9.54
CA ILE A 34 15.62 -15.20 11.00
C ILE A 34 14.62 -16.23 11.49
N GLU A 35 14.93 -16.85 12.61
CA GLU A 35 14.02 -17.68 13.38
C GLU A 35 13.95 -17.07 14.78
N VAL A 36 12.77 -16.58 15.16
CA VAL A 36 12.52 -15.98 16.47
C VAL A 36 11.48 -16.81 17.21
N SER A 37 11.76 -17.15 18.45
CA SER A 37 10.79 -17.78 19.35
C SER A 37 10.27 -16.74 20.33
N VAL A 38 8.95 -16.53 20.34
CA VAL A 38 8.27 -15.56 21.19
C VAL A 38 7.40 -16.30 22.18
N ASP A 39 7.46 -15.92 23.45
CA ASP A 39 6.58 -16.43 24.49
C ASP A 39 5.14 -15.97 24.24
N LEU A 40 4.17 -16.89 24.12
CA LEU A 40 2.79 -16.53 23.78
C LEU A 40 2.12 -15.66 24.86
N ARG A 41 2.49 -15.83 26.14
CA ARG A 41 1.85 -15.14 27.27
C ARG A 41 2.48 -13.78 27.52
N GLU A 42 3.81 -13.73 27.54
CA GLU A 42 4.55 -12.50 27.83
C GLU A 42 4.82 -11.66 26.59
N LEU A 43 4.70 -12.24 25.38
CA LEU A 43 5.11 -11.64 24.11
C LEU A 43 6.54 -11.11 24.15
N LYS A 44 7.43 -11.90 24.75
CA LYS A 44 8.87 -11.62 24.81
C LYS A 44 9.65 -12.54 23.91
N ILE A 45 10.71 -12.00 23.31
CA ILE A 45 11.66 -12.77 22.52
C ILE A 45 12.44 -13.70 23.47
N ARG A 46 12.40 -15.01 23.22
CA ARG A 46 13.10 -16.04 24.02
C ARG A 46 14.32 -16.60 23.32
N ASP A 47 14.23 -16.74 22.00
CA ASP A 47 15.34 -17.17 21.14
C ASP A 47 15.31 -16.36 19.85
N LEU A 48 16.48 -16.03 19.31
CA LEU A 48 16.62 -15.38 18.02
C LEU A 48 17.86 -15.90 17.30
N LYS A 49 17.63 -16.56 16.18
CA LYS A 49 18.68 -17.01 15.26
C LYS A 49 18.56 -16.26 13.95
N GLY A 50 19.69 -15.95 13.36
CA GLY A 50 19.74 -15.38 12.02
C GLY A 50 20.73 -16.11 11.17
N ARG A 51 20.50 -16.08 9.87
CA ARG A 51 21.40 -16.63 8.87
C ARG A 51 21.41 -15.71 7.66
N TRP A 52 22.57 -15.58 7.06
CA TRP A 52 22.67 -15.05 5.71
C TRP A 52 22.69 -16.20 4.69
N ASN A 53 21.82 -16.13 3.71
CA ASN A 53 21.84 -16.99 2.53
C ASN A 53 22.75 -16.40 1.44
N ARG A 54 22.84 -15.06 1.37
CA ARG A 54 23.75 -14.31 0.50
C ARG A 54 24.16 -13.00 1.17
N GLN A 55 25.47 -12.82 1.35
CA GLN A 55 26.05 -11.65 2.01
C GLN A 55 26.62 -10.67 0.98
N THR A 56 26.51 -9.38 1.27
CA THR A 56 27.08 -8.33 0.41
C THR A 56 28.58 -8.12 0.71
N THR A 57 28.98 -8.26 1.97
CA THR A 57 30.37 -8.15 2.41
C THR A 57 30.70 -9.24 3.43
N ASN A 58 31.98 -9.58 3.58
CA ASN A 58 32.43 -10.55 4.60
C ASN A 58 32.13 -10.10 6.03
N GLU A 59 31.92 -8.80 6.26
CA GLU A 59 31.58 -8.23 7.56
C GLU A 59 30.12 -8.48 7.96
N CYS A 60 29.22 -8.78 7.00
CA CYS A 60 27.81 -9.08 7.28
C CYS A 60 27.64 -10.25 8.26
N SER A 61 28.56 -11.21 8.24
CA SER A 61 28.57 -12.36 9.15
C SER A 61 28.70 -11.97 10.63
N ARG A 62 29.39 -10.87 10.94
CA ARG A 62 29.57 -10.37 12.31
C ARG A 62 28.25 -9.96 12.96
N ALA A 63 27.27 -9.55 12.14
CA ALA A 63 25.95 -9.15 12.63
C ALA A 63 25.26 -10.26 13.44
N LEU A 64 25.51 -11.54 13.10
CA LEU A 64 24.87 -12.69 13.76
C LEU A 64 25.19 -12.77 15.25
N MET A 65 26.37 -12.32 15.67
CA MET A 65 26.81 -12.35 17.07
C MET A 65 25.98 -11.44 17.99
N PHE A 66 25.36 -10.40 17.42
CA PHE A 66 24.64 -9.37 18.16
C PHE A 66 23.12 -9.58 18.16
N LEU A 67 22.61 -10.59 17.46
CA LEU A 67 21.17 -10.89 17.43
C LEU A 67 20.64 -11.29 18.81
N ASN A 68 21.44 -12.02 19.59
CA ASN A 68 21.08 -12.45 20.94
C ASN A 68 20.73 -11.30 21.89
N GLU A 69 21.16 -10.08 21.59
CA GLU A 69 20.83 -8.90 22.41
C GLU A 69 19.35 -8.50 22.35
N ALA A 70 18.61 -8.98 21.33
CA ALA A 70 17.17 -8.80 21.26
C ALA A 70 16.39 -9.76 22.18
N ILE A 71 17.05 -10.78 22.74
CA ILE A 71 16.42 -11.74 23.64
C ILE A 71 16.01 -11.02 24.93
N GLY A 72 14.75 -11.20 25.33
CA GLY A 72 14.13 -10.59 26.50
C GLY A 72 13.35 -9.31 26.21
N LEU A 73 13.44 -8.74 25.00
CA LEU A 73 12.62 -7.60 24.61
C LEU A 73 11.14 -8.00 24.53
N GLY A 74 10.25 -7.19 25.12
CA GLY A 74 8.81 -7.35 25.03
C GLY A 74 8.25 -6.62 23.81
N ILE A 75 7.50 -7.34 22.98
CA ILE A 75 6.91 -6.80 21.75
C ILE A 75 5.89 -5.69 22.05
N ARG A 76 5.21 -5.77 23.20
CA ARG A 76 4.25 -4.76 23.67
C ARG A 76 4.87 -3.62 24.49
N ASP A 77 6.19 -3.63 24.70
CA ASP A 77 6.84 -2.59 25.49
C ASP A 77 6.85 -1.26 24.74
N ALA A 78 6.61 -0.16 25.46
CA ALA A 78 6.62 1.18 24.89
C ALA A 78 8.01 1.49 24.27
N GLY A 79 8.02 1.76 22.96
CA GLY A 79 9.26 2.05 22.23
C GLY A 79 10.05 0.83 21.77
N PHE A 80 9.43 -0.37 21.75
CA PHE A 80 10.03 -1.59 21.21
C PHE A 80 10.72 -1.40 19.85
N PRO A 81 10.14 -0.70 18.84
CA PRO A 81 10.83 -0.47 17.56
C PRO A 81 12.16 0.29 17.70
N ARG A 82 12.20 1.31 18.56
CA ARG A 82 13.43 2.06 18.87
C ARG A 82 14.48 1.18 19.54
N GLN A 83 14.07 0.28 20.43
CA GLN A 83 14.97 -0.65 21.10
C GLN A 83 15.57 -1.65 20.12
N VAL A 84 14.75 -2.25 19.24
CA VAL A 84 15.23 -3.18 18.20
C VAL A 84 16.21 -2.48 17.25
N HIS A 85 15.91 -1.27 16.77
CA HIS A 85 16.86 -0.52 15.94
C HIS A 85 18.15 -0.14 16.69
N LYS A 86 18.07 0.14 17.99
CA LYS A 86 19.25 0.46 18.81
C LYS A 86 20.13 -0.77 19.02
N VAL A 87 19.52 -1.90 19.36
CA VAL A 87 20.19 -3.13 19.76
C VAL A 87 20.62 -3.93 18.52
N VAL A 88 19.68 -4.27 17.64
CA VAL A 88 19.96 -5.05 16.43
C VAL A 88 20.40 -4.14 15.28
N GLY A 89 19.73 -3.00 15.07
CA GLY A 89 19.99 -2.16 13.90
C GLY A 89 21.39 -1.53 13.86
N ARG A 90 21.87 -1.02 15.01
CA ARG A 90 23.20 -0.38 15.11
C ARG A 90 24.34 -1.37 15.36
N ARG A 91 24.10 -2.45 16.11
CA ARG A 91 25.17 -3.39 16.51
C ARG A 91 25.25 -4.62 15.62
N ALA A 92 24.11 -5.12 15.14
CA ALA A 92 24.06 -6.23 14.18
C ALA A 92 24.00 -5.68 12.74
N CYS A 93 22.80 -5.40 12.24
CA CYS A 93 22.55 -4.85 10.91
C CYS A 93 21.12 -4.33 10.83
N ARG A 94 20.90 -3.27 10.05
CA ARG A 94 19.56 -2.72 9.79
C ARG A 94 18.63 -3.73 9.12
N HIS A 95 19.14 -4.58 8.23
CA HIS A 95 18.32 -5.58 7.54
C HIS A 95 17.70 -6.61 8.51
N PHE A 96 18.48 -7.09 9.48
CA PHE A 96 17.96 -7.97 10.54
C PHE A 96 16.98 -7.26 11.46
N ALA A 97 17.24 -6.00 11.79
CA ALA A 97 16.33 -5.23 12.65
C ALA A 97 14.95 -5.07 12.00
N ASN A 98 14.91 -4.72 10.71
CA ASN A 98 13.65 -4.55 9.98
C ASN A 98 12.88 -5.87 9.88
N LEU A 99 13.56 -6.96 9.51
CA LEU A 99 12.92 -8.27 9.41
C LEU A 99 12.44 -8.77 10.79
N LEU A 100 13.19 -8.48 11.87
CA LEU A 100 12.79 -8.84 13.22
C LEU A 100 11.52 -8.11 13.67
N LEU A 101 11.37 -6.83 13.33
CA LEU A 101 10.16 -6.07 13.65
C LEU A 101 8.93 -6.70 12.99
N GLU A 102 9.05 -7.07 11.72
CA GLU A 102 7.97 -7.72 10.98
C GLU A 102 7.61 -9.09 11.55
N CYS A 103 8.61 -9.89 11.94
CA CYS A 103 8.37 -11.14 12.65
C CYS A 103 7.67 -10.94 14.00
N CYS A 104 8.00 -9.88 14.72
CA CYS A 104 7.38 -9.57 16.02
C CYS A 104 5.95 -9.04 15.86
N GLU A 105 5.67 -8.26 14.83
CA GLU A 105 4.32 -7.82 14.48
C GLU A 105 3.43 -9.03 14.13
N ALA A 106 3.91 -9.92 13.26
CA ALA A 106 3.22 -11.16 12.92
C ALA A 106 2.99 -12.06 14.16
N ALA A 107 3.94 -12.12 15.10
CA ALA A 107 3.76 -12.82 16.37
C ALA A 107 2.65 -12.20 17.24
N SER A 108 2.60 -10.87 17.32
CA SER A 108 1.58 -10.14 18.08
C SER A 108 0.18 -10.37 17.50
N GLU A 109 0.04 -10.33 16.18
CA GLU A 109 -1.21 -10.64 15.48
C GLU A 109 -1.64 -12.09 15.70
N ALA A 110 -0.71 -13.05 15.57
CA ALA A 110 -0.99 -14.45 15.83
C ALA A 110 -1.47 -14.69 17.27
N ALA A 111 -0.86 -14.02 18.25
CA ALA A 111 -1.28 -14.10 19.65
C ALA A 111 -2.70 -13.55 19.86
N LEU A 112 -3.05 -12.44 19.21
CA LEU A 112 -4.41 -11.89 19.24
C LEU A 112 -5.44 -12.86 18.63
N ILE A 113 -5.11 -13.47 17.49
CA ILE A 113 -5.98 -14.45 16.83
C ILE A 113 -6.17 -15.70 17.71
N LEU A 114 -5.11 -16.18 18.36
CA LEU A 114 -5.21 -17.33 19.27
C LEU A 114 -6.10 -17.01 20.48
N ALA A 115 -5.92 -15.84 21.09
CA ALA A 115 -6.75 -15.40 22.20
C ALA A 115 -8.22 -15.26 21.79
N TRP A 116 -8.50 -14.76 20.58
CA TRP A 116 -9.87 -14.68 20.05
C TRP A 116 -10.49 -16.07 19.83
N LYS A 117 -9.72 -17.00 19.26
CA LYS A 117 -10.18 -18.39 19.05
C LYS A 117 -10.49 -19.10 20.37
N GLU A 118 -9.79 -18.78 21.45
CA GLU A 118 -10.12 -19.29 22.78
C GLU A 118 -11.44 -18.73 23.31
N GLU A 119 -11.73 -17.44 23.11
CA GLU A 119 -13.01 -16.84 23.48
C GLU A 119 -14.20 -17.35 22.65
N LEU A 120 -14.01 -17.58 21.34
CA LEU A 120 -15.04 -18.21 20.50
C LEU A 120 -15.41 -19.61 21.00
N LYS A 121 -14.44 -20.39 21.48
CA LYS A 121 -14.68 -21.72 22.09
C LYS A 121 -15.43 -21.63 23.43
N ARG A 122 -15.38 -20.48 24.11
CA ARG A 122 -16.12 -20.21 25.36
C ARG A 122 -17.58 -19.79 25.12
N GLY A 123 -18.03 -19.75 23.86
CA GLY A 123 -19.44 -19.55 23.51
C GLY A 123 -19.87 -18.10 23.35
N LEU A 124 -18.91 -17.18 23.17
CA LEU A 124 -19.19 -15.78 22.86
C LEU A 124 -19.22 -15.59 21.35
N ASP A 125 -20.38 -15.22 20.80
CA ASP A 125 -20.56 -14.81 19.40
C ASP A 125 -20.04 -13.37 19.22
N LEU A 126 -18.73 -13.19 19.37
CA LEU A 126 -18.03 -11.91 19.27
C LEU A 126 -17.22 -11.85 17.98
N THR A 127 -17.40 -10.78 17.22
CA THR A 127 -16.55 -10.51 16.06
C THR A 127 -15.10 -10.26 16.51
N PHE A 128 -14.12 -10.54 15.65
CA PHE A 128 -12.70 -10.26 15.97
C PHE A 128 -12.47 -8.79 16.32
N ALA A 129 -13.24 -7.87 15.73
CA ALA A 129 -13.18 -6.44 15.99
C ALA A 129 -13.62 -6.08 17.43
N ASP A 130 -14.64 -6.75 17.96
CA ASP A 130 -15.10 -6.57 19.34
C ASP A 130 -14.07 -7.15 20.34
N PHE A 131 -13.43 -8.27 19.98
CA PHE A 131 -12.42 -8.94 20.82
C PHE A 131 -11.06 -8.23 20.84
N ALA A 132 -10.60 -7.73 19.70
CA ALA A 132 -9.34 -6.99 19.58
C ALA A 132 -9.38 -5.63 20.32
N GLY A 133 -10.52 -5.28 20.94
CA GLY A 133 -10.62 -4.12 21.81
C GLY A 133 -10.59 -2.81 21.03
N VAL A 134 -11.21 -2.75 19.84
CA VAL A 134 -11.59 -1.46 19.25
C VAL A 134 -12.79 -0.94 20.03
N SER A 135 -12.54 -0.48 21.25
CA SER A 135 -13.57 0.10 22.09
C SER A 135 -14.05 1.41 21.45
N LYS A 136 -15.35 1.49 21.15
CA LYS A 136 -16.07 2.73 20.79
C LYS A 136 -15.96 3.86 21.84
N LYS A 137 -15.16 3.70 22.92
CA LYS A 137 -14.97 4.71 23.97
C LYS A 137 -13.74 5.62 23.82
N ASP A 138 -12.75 5.26 23.01
CA ASP A 138 -11.62 6.19 22.74
C ASP A 138 -11.94 7.21 21.63
N THR A 139 -13.17 7.18 21.10
CA THR A 139 -13.76 8.21 20.22
C THR A 139 -14.72 9.15 20.94
N ALA A 140 -14.92 9.01 22.26
CA ALA A 140 -16.00 9.69 22.99
C ALA A 140 -15.56 10.68 24.10
N SER A 141 -14.28 11.03 24.25
CA SER A 141 -13.83 12.02 25.26
C SER A 141 -13.26 13.33 24.72
N CYS A 142 -13.27 13.54 23.40
CA CYS A 142 -12.88 14.81 22.79
C CYS A 142 -14.01 15.45 21.96
N ILE A 143 -15.26 15.33 22.41
CA ILE A 143 -16.35 16.19 21.90
C ILE A 143 -17.16 16.69 23.10
N SER A 144 -16.66 17.75 23.72
CA SER A 144 -17.55 18.68 24.41
C SER A 144 -17.13 20.11 24.08
N ALA A 145 -18.06 20.79 23.42
CA ALA A 145 -18.16 22.23 23.19
C ALA A 145 -17.03 22.90 22.38
N SER A 146 -17.19 22.89 21.05
CA SER A 146 -17.35 24.15 20.31
C SER A 146 -17.99 23.89 18.95
N SER A 147 -18.94 24.75 18.61
CA SER A 147 -19.83 24.69 17.45
C SER A 147 -19.08 24.51 16.12
N SER A 148 -19.30 23.38 15.44
CA SER A 148 -18.91 23.16 14.05
C SER A 148 -20.07 23.52 13.11
N PRO A 149 -19.80 24.16 11.95
CA PRO A 149 -20.81 24.45 10.95
C PRO A 149 -21.28 23.17 10.23
N SER A 150 -22.54 23.17 9.79
CA SER A 150 -23.25 22.04 9.19
C SER A 150 -22.48 21.37 8.04
N LEU A 151 -22.29 20.04 8.15
CA LEU A 151 -21.94 19.15 7.04
C LEU A 151 -22.99 19.29 5.94
N ALA A 152 -22.58 19.74 4.75
CA ALA A 152 -23.42 19.67 3.56
C ALA A 152 -23.59 18.19 3.18
N GLU A 153 -24.85 17.73 3.15
CA GLU A 153 -25.24 16.43 2.65
C GLU A 153 -24.73 16.25 1.21
N ARG A 154 -24.00 15.15 0.96
CA ARG A 154 -23.68 14.73 -0.42
C ARG A 154 -25.01 14.39 -1.12
N PRO A 155 -25.27 14.88 -2.35
CA PRO A 155 -26.48 14.53 -3.05
C PRO A 155 -26.51 13.02 -3.31
N GLU A 156 -27.61 12.37 -2.88
CA GLU A 156 -27.88 10.96 -3.14
C GLU A 156 -27.82 10.69 -4.65
N LYS A 157 -26.84 9.88 -5.08
CA LYS A 157 -26.81 9.34 -6.44
C LYS A 157 -27.97 8.35 -6.58
N LYS A 158 -29.02 8.72 -7.34
CA LYS A 158 -30.13 7.81 -7.68
C LYS A 158 -29.56 6.58 -8.40
N PRO A 159 -29.87 5.35 -7.96
CA PRO A 159 -29.49 4.14 -8.69
C PRO A 159 -30.26 4.11 -10.00
N ARG A 160 -29.56 4.19 -11.14
CA ARG A 160 -30.17 3.94 -12.44
C ARG A 160 -30.38 2.44 -12.57
N SER A 161 -31.64 2.04 -12.80
CA SER A 161 -32.06 0.65 -12.90
C SER A 161 -31.21 -0.12 -13.91
N CYS A 162 -30.63 -1.24 -13.47
CA CYS A 162 -29.98 -2.22 -14.32
C CYS A 162 -30.96 -2.70 -15.40
N ARG A 163 -30.73 -2.28 -16.64
CA ARG A 163 -31.09 -3.07 -17.82
C ARG A 163 -29.78 -3.49 -18.42
N GLU A 164 -29.60 -4.80 -18.57
CA GLU A 164 -28.53 -5.43 -19.34
C GLU A 164 -28.38 -4.67 -20.67
N ARG A 165 -27.33 -3.85 -20.77
CA ARG A 165 -26.79 -3.40 -22.03
C ARG A 165 -25.35 -3.87 -22.02
N GLU A 166 -24.97 -4.58 -23.08
CA GLU A 166 -23.56 -4.84 -23.38
C GLU A 166 -22.80 -3.51 -23.26
N ILE A 167 -21.86 -3.45 -22.32
CA ILE A 167 -21.06 -2.26 -22.08
C ILE A 167 -20.03 -2.23 -23.23
N GLU A 168 -20.39 -1.59 -24.35
CA GLU A 168 -19.38 -1.12 -25.29
C GLU A 168 -18.47 -0.18 -24.51
N THR A 169 -17.24 -0.61 -24.23
CA THR A 169 -16.22 0.25 -23.62
C THR A 169 -16.02 1.45 -24.54
N PRO A 170 -16.25 2.69 -24.06
CA PRO A 170 -16.06 3.88 -24.88
C PRO A 170 -14.59 3.96 -25.34
N PRO A 171 -14.32 4.57 -26.50
CA PRO A 171 -12.97 4.63 -27.05
C PRO A 171 -12.06 5.41 -26.09
N ILE A 172 -11.03 4.75 -25.58
CA ILE A 172 -10.01 5.36 -24.72
C ILE A 172 -9.23 6.35 -25.59
N LYS A 173 -9.24 7.63 -25.21
CA LYS A 173 -8.54 8.69 -25.96
C LYS A 173 -7.23 9.12 -25.30
N PHE A 174 -7.08 8.83 -24.01
CA PHE A 174 -5.93 9.27 -23.24
C PHE A 174 -5.57 8.23 -22.18
N LEU A 175 -4.29 7.87 -22.08
CA LEU A 175 -3.75 6.89 -21.16
C LEU A 175 -2.75 7.54 -20.21
N VAL A 176 -2.95 7.31 -18.91
CA VAL A 176 -2.08 7.82 -17.86
C VAL A 176 -1.70 6.71 -16.90
N ASP A 177 -0.41 6.55 -16.64
CA ASP A 177 0.03 5.73 -15.52
C ASP A 177 0.01 6.57 -14.24
N LEU A 178 -0.90 6.23 -13.33
CA LEU A 178 -1.16 7.03 -12.13
C LEU A 178 -0.22 6.71 -10.96
N HIS A 179 0.63 5.69 -11.08
CA HIS A 179 1.41 5.18 -9.96
C HIS A 179 2.83 4.81 -10.39
N ILE A 180 3.78 5.74 -10.20
CA ILE A 180 5.19 5.54 -10.57
C ILE A 180 6.12 6.14 -9.50
N HIS A 181 7.19 5.41 -9.20
CA HIS A 181 8.27 5.81 -8.31
C HIS A 181 9.57 6.03 -9.09
N THR A 182 10.30 7.07 -8.73
CA THR A 182 11.53 7.51 -9.41
C THR A 182 12.69 7.66 -8.41
N SER A 183 13.91 7.51 -8.91
CA SER A 183 15.13 7.82 -8.17
C SER A 183 15.63 9.21 -8.55
N PRO A 184 16.07 10.05 -7.60
CA PRO A 184 16.27 9.76 -6.18
C PRO A 184 15.08 10.10 -5.27
N ALA A 185 13.94 10.53 -5.83
CA ALA A 185 12.78 11.01 -5.06
C ALA A 185 12.23 9.94 -4.11
N SER A 186 12.10 8.69 -4.57
CA SER A 186 11.76 7.54 -3.76
C SER A 186 12.95 6.61 -3.51
N PRO A 187 13.29 6.31 -2.25
CA PRO A 187 14.36 5.36 -1.92
C PRO A 187 14.11 3.92 -2.39
N CYS A 188 12.88 3.59 -2.78
CA CYS A 188 12.49 2.27 -3.27
C CYS A 188 12.74 2.09 -4.78
N SER A 189 12.86 3.18 -5.54
CA SER A 189 13.03 3.14 -6.99
C SER A 189 14.51 3.17 -7.39
N SER A 190 14.80 2.62 -8.57
CA SER A 190 16.13 2.63 -9.19
C SER A 190 16.12 3.29 -10.58
N VAL A 191 14.96 3.74 -11.06
CA VAL A 191 14.80 4.32 -12.39
C VAL A 191 14.78 5.86 -12.32
N GLY A 192 15.57 6.51 -13.16
CA GLY A 192 15.55 7.97 -13.30
C GLY A 192 14.33 8.48 -14.05
N ILE A 193 13.99 9.75 -13.87
CA ILE A 193 12.79 10.35 -14.47
C ILE A 193 12.83 10.33 -16.01
N GLU A 194 14.00 10.53 -16.61
CA GLU A 194 14.17 10.50 -18.06
C GLU A 194 13.87 9.10 -18.64
N ASP A 195 14.34 8.05 -17.96
CA ASP A 195 14.08 6.65 -18.33
C ASP A 195 12.59 6.29 -18.17
N VAL A 196 11.95 6.80 -17.12
CA VAL A 196 10.49 6.64 -16.94
C VAL A 196 9.74 7.27 -18.10
N VAL A 197 10.06 8.52 -18.45
CA VAL A 197 9.37 9.24 -19.52
C VAL A 197 9.61 8.56 -20.88
N GLN A 198 10.83 8.12 -21.16
CA GLN A 198 11.13 7.37 -22.38
C GLN A 198 10.31 6.08 -22.47
N ARG A 199 10.29 5.29 -21.39
CA ARG A 199 9.54 4.03 -21.38
C ARG A 199 8.02 4.25 -21.43
N ALA A 200 7.51 5.32 -20.83
CA ALA A 200 6.10 5.68 -20.89
C ALA A 200 5.66 5.98 -22.33
N LYS A 201 6.48 6.72 -23.09
CA LYS A 201 6.27 6.94 -24.54
C LYS A 201 6.29 5.63 -25.32
N GLU A 202 7.26 4.74 -25.03
CA GLU A 202 7.33 3.40 -25.64
C GLU A 202 6.10 2.54 -25.33
N ALA A 203 5.48 2.72 -24.16
CA ALA A 203 4.25 2.04 -23.75
C ALA A 203 2.98 2.62 -24.39
N GLY A 204 3.07 3.74 -25.13
CA GLY A 204 1.92 4.43 -25.69
C GLY A 204 1.13 5.26 -24.68
N LEU A 205 1.72 5.63 -23.54
CA LEU A 205 1.10 6.53 -22.58
C LEU A 205 1.09 7.97 -23.09
N ASN A 206 0.03 8.70 -22.77
CA ASN A 206 -0.07 10.14 -23.06
C ASN A 206 0.46 11.00 -21.92
N ALA A 207 0.38 10.49 -20.68
CA ALA A 207 0.90 11.15 -19.50
C ALA A 207 1.36 10.15 -18.43
N ILE A 208 2.09 10.64 -17.44
CA ILE A 208 2.42 9.92 -16.20
C ILE A 208 2.11 10.77 -14.98
N CYS A 209 1.89 10.13 -13.84
CA CYS A 209 1.91 10.78 -12.54
C CYS A 209 3.18 10.40 -11.78
N LEU A 210 3.87 11.39 -11.22
CA LEU A 210 4.94 11.14 -10.25
C LEU A 210 4.30 11.01 -8.87
N THR A 211 4.37 9.82 -8.28
CA THR A 211 3.72 9.49 -7.00
C THR A 211 4.71 8.88 -6.02
N ASP A 212 5.87 9.50 -5.94
CA ASP A 212 6.94 9.09 -5.04
C ASP A 212 6.50 9.10 -3.56
N HIS A 213 7.03 8.18 -2.76
CA HIS A 213 6.64 8.01 -1.35
C HIS A 213 6.96 9.24 -0.50
N ASN A 214 5.92 9.91 0.00
CA ASN A 214 6.02 11.09 0.86
C ASN A 214 6.94 12.18 0.27
N TYR A 215 7.00 12.26 -1.06
CA TYR A 215 7.82 13.22 -1.79
C TYR A 215 6.95 13.98 -2.78
N LEU A 216 6.71 15.26 -2.48
CA LEU A 216 6.03 16.16 -3.40
C LEU A 216 7.07 16.83 -4.29
N TRP A 217 6.99 16.55 -5.59
CA TRP A 217 7.81 17.21 -6.60
C TRP A 217 7.54 18.71 -6.65
N GLU A 218 8.58 19.53 -6.84
CA GLU A 218 8.42 20.96 -7.09
C GLU A 218 7.80 21.22 -8.47
N ARG A 219 6.89 22.19 -8.56
CA ARG A 219 6.14 22.47 -9.79
C ARG A 219 7.05 22.87 -10.94
N GLU A 220 8.00 23.75 -10.65
CA GLU A 220 8.95 24.28 -11.62
C GLU A 220 9.83 23.17 -12.21
N THR A 221 10.23 22.20 -11.38
CA THR A 221 11.01 21.03 -11.81
C THR A 221 10.20 20.15 -12.76
N VAL A 222 8.94 19.85 -12.42
CA VAL A 222 8.08 19.04 -13.30
C VAL A 222 7.80 19.77 -14.62
N GLU A 223 7.53 21.07 -14.58
CA GLU A 223 7.32 21.87 -15.78
C GLU A 223 8.56 21.92 -16.69
N GLU A 224 9.76 21.96 -16.12
CA GLU A 224 11.01 21.88 -16.87
C GLU A 224 11.16 20.53 -17.58
N ILE A 225 10.91 19.43 -16.88
CA ILE A 225 10.97 18.09 -17.44
C ILE A 225 9.91 17.93 -18.54
N MET A 226 8.68 18.40 -18.32
CA MET A 226 7.62 18.40 -19.34
C MET A 226 8.05 19.13 -20.61
N ARG A 227 8.71 20.30 -20.49
CA ARG A 227 9.21 21.06 -21.66
C ARG A 227 10.31 20.30 -22.40
N ASN A 228 11.23 19.68 -21.67
CA ASN A 228 12.37 18.97 -22.24
C ASN A 228 11.93 17.66 -22.92
N GLU A 229 11.00 16.95 -22.29
CA GLU A 229 10.55 15.65 -22.75
C GLU A 229 9.35 15.70 -23.69
N GLY A 230 8.54 16.76 -23.67
CA GLY A 230 7.34 16.87 -24.50
C GLY A 230 6.25 15.86 -24.15
N MET A 231 6.14 15.48 -22.87
CA MET A 231 5.09 14.60 -22.34
C MET A 231 4.42 15.26 -21.14
N LEU A 232 3.11 15.06 -20.97
CA LEU A 232 2.41 15.54 -19.79
C LEU A 232 2.86 14.74 -18.57
N ILE A 233 3.29 15.44 -17.52
CA ILE A 233 3.70 14.87 -16.25
C ILE A 233 2.87 15.55 -15.17
N LEU A 234 2.08 14.77 -14.43
CA LEU A 234 1.19 15.25 -13.40
C LEU A 234 1.81 15.01 -12.02
N ARG A 235 1.64 15.98 -11.12
CA ARG A 235 2.13 15.87 -9.75
C ARG A 235 1.13 15.10 -8.88
N GLY A 236 1.63 14.05 -8.23
CA GLY A 236 0.95 13.35 -7.15
C GLY A 236 1.93 13.05 -6.02
N ASN A 237 1.47 12.23 -5.08
CA ASN A 237 2.27 11.74 -3.97
C ASN A 237 1.65 10.42 -3.48
N GLU A 238 2.47 9.41 -3.16
CA GLU A 238 2.00 8.24 -2.43
C GLU A 238 2.25 8.45 -0.93
N ILE A 239 1.17 8.73 -0.20
CA ILE A 239 1.23 9.06 1.23
C ILE A 239 0.84 7.84 2.05
N THR A 240 1.73 7.43 2.94
CA THR A 240 1.49 6.33 3.87
C THR A 240 0.59 6.77 5.01
N THR A 241 -0.50 6.03 5.24
CA THR A 241 -1.44 6.29 6.34
C THR A 241 -1.49 5.13 7.32
N ASP A 242 -2.17 5.35 8.45
CA ASP A 242 -2.51 4.31 9.41
C ASP A 242 -3.47 3.22 8.87
N GLN A 243 -3.95 3.35 7.62
CA GLN A 243 -4.85 2.41 6.95
C GLN A 243 -4.33 1.95 5.58
N GLY A 244 -3.05 2.17 5.27
CA GLY A 244 -2.41 1.83 3.99
C GLY A 244 -2.00 3.05 3.16
N ASP A 245 -1.52 2.82 1.95
CA ASP A 245 -0.99 3.87 1.08
C ASP A 245 -2.08 4.52 0.21
N MET A 246 -2.00 5.84 0.06
CA MET A 246 -2.96 6.65 -0.69
C MET A 246 -2.24 7.42 -1.79
N LEU A 247 -2.68 7.28 -3.04
CA LEU A 247 -2.29 8.22 -4.09
C LEU A 247 -3.10 9.50 -3.91
N VAL A 248 -2.39 10.62 -3.77
CA VAL A 248 -2.99 11.92 -3.52
C VAL A 248 -2.62 12.88 -4.63
N PHE A 249 -3.65 13.52 -5.21
CA PHE A 249 -3.52 14.50 -6.28
C PHE A 249 -4.09 15.84 -5.84
N GLY A 250 -3.38 16.93 -6.16
CA GLY A 250 -3.80 18.30 -5.85
C GLY A 250 -3.47 18.80 -4.44
N LEU A 251 -2.64 18.08 -3.68
CA LEU A 251 -2.15 18.53 -2.37
C LEU A 251 -0.77 19.17 -2.51
N GLU A 252 -0.66 20.47 -2.21
CA GLU A 252 0.62 21.21 -2.26
C GLU A 252 1.41 21.15 -0.93
N LYS A 253 0.82 20.51 0.09
CA LYS A 253 1.44 20.34 1.41
C LYS A 253 2.26 19.06 1.41
N ASN A 254 3.55 19.17 1.74
CA ASN A 254 4.37 17.98 1.98
C ASN A 254 3.97 17.32 3.32
N ILE A 255 3.70 16.01 3.28
CA ILE A 255 3.35 15.21 4.46
C ILE A 255 4.55 14.31 4.76
N GLU A 256 5.13 14.47 5.94
CA GLU A 256 6.26 13.65 6.39
C GLU A 256 5.77 12.50 7.27
N GLY A 257 6.18 11.27 6.94
CA GLY A 257 5.89 10.08 7.73
C GLY A 257 4.44 9.59 7.60
N ILE A 258 3.93 8.96 8.66
CA ILE A 258 2.60 8.34 8.67
C ILE A 258 1.58 9.35 9.21
N ILE A 259 0.52 9.59 8.45
CA ILE A 259 -0.63 10.44 8.82
C ILE A 259 -1.89 9.61 9.05
N ARG A 260 -2.81 10.08 9.91
CA ARG A 260 -4.13 9.44 10.04
C ARG A 260 -4.93 9.68 8.76
N LEU A 261 -5.57 8.63 8.22
CA LEU A 261 -6.33 8.72 6.96
C LEU A 261 -7.41 9.82 6.98
N GLN A 262 -8.07 10.00 8.12
CA GLN A 262 -9.08 11.05 8.32
C GLN A 262 -8.50 12.46 8.17
N GLU A 263 -7.36 12.71 8.80
CA GLU A 263 -6.67 14.00 8.73
C GLU A 263 -6.17 14.26 7.30
N LEU A 264 -5.62 13.23 6.65
CA LEU A 264 -5.24 13.34 5.25
C LEU A 264 -6.43 13.71 4.36
N ARG A 265 -7.59 13.06 4.54
CA ARG A 265 -8.79 13.38 3.78
C ARG A 265 -9.25 14.82 3.99
N GLU A 266 -9.20 15.34 5.22
CA GLU A 266 -9.54 16.73 5.48
C GLU A 266 -8.63 17.70 4.74
N GLU A 267 -7.32 17.48 4.74
CA GLU A 267 -6.37 18.31 4.02
C GLU A 267 -6.59 18.24 2.50
N VAL A 268 -6.85 17.05 1.96
CA VAL A 268 -7.13 16.87 0.53
C VAL A 268 -8.44 17.54 0.12
N LEU A 269 -9.49 17.46 0.95
CA LEU A 269 -10.74 18.16 0.69
C LEU A 269 -10.57 19.68 0.67
N LYS A 270 -9.80 20.24 1.62
CA LYS A 270 -9.48 21.68 1.65
C LYS A 270 -8.72 22.11 0.41
N ALA A 271 -7.81 21.27 -0.09
CA ALA A 271 -7.04 21.52 -1.31
C ALA A 271 -7.85 21.30 -2.61
N GLY A 272 -9.06 20.75 -2.51
CA GLY A 272 -9.86 20.39 -3.67
C GLY A 272 -9.35 19.16 -4.42
N GLY A 273 -8.42 18.40 -3.84
CA GLY A 273 -7.75 17.24 -4.42
C GLY A 273 -8.58 15.96 -4.48
N ALA A 274 -7.95 14.87 -4.92
CA ALA A 274 -8.54 13.52 -4.98
C ALA A 274 -7.62 12.49 -4.31
N MET A 275 -8.22 11.41 -3.80
CA MET A 275 -7.49 10.29 -3.18
C MET A 275 -7.86 8.96 -3.82
N ILE A 276 -6.86 8.11 -4.04
CA ILE A 276 -7.02 6.72 -4.49
C ILE A 276 -6.45 5.80 -3.42
N ALA A 277 -7.20 4.76 -3.03
CA ALA A 277 -6.61 3.69 -2.24
C ALA A 277 -5.64 2.89 -3.11
N ALA A 278 -4.33 3.01 -2.83
CA ALA A 278 -3.28 2.32 -3.58
C ALA A 278 -3.22 0.85 -3.12
N HIS A 279 -3.16 -0.08 -4.08
CA HIS A 279 -3.00 -1.53 -3.88
C HIS A 279 -3.59 -2.07 -2.56
N PRO A 280 -4.90 -1.84 -2.28
CA PRO A 280 -5.49 -1.90 -0.92
C PRO A 280 -5.52 -3.30 -0.27
N PHE A 281 -5.18 -4.33 -1.05
CA PHE A 281 -5.16 -5.74 -0.66
C PHE A 281 -3.81 -6.40 -0.94
N ARG A 282 -2.74 -5.62 -1.14
CA ARG A 282 -1.38 -6.16 -1.31
C ARG A 282 -0.99 -7.07 -0.14
N GLY A 283 -0.55 -8.28 -0.46
CA GLY A 283 -0.13 -9.27 0.53
C GLY A 283 -1.29 -9.99 1.22
N PHE A 284 -2.55 -9.69 0.86
CA PHE A 284 -3.71 -10.22 1.55
C PHE A 284 -4.13 -11.61 1.04
N LEU A 285 -3.85 -11.93 -0.23
CA LEU A 285 -4.26 -13.20 -0.87
C LEU A 285 -3.10 -14.13 -1.25
N THR A 286 -1.85 -13.67 -1.10
CA THR A 286 -0.64 -14.45 -1.43
C THR A 286 -0.35 -15.56 -0.43
N PHE A 287 -0.94 -15.50 0.76
CA PHE A 287 -0.92 -16.60 1.71
C PHE A 287 -2.03 -17.59 1.33
N GLY A 288 -1.70 -18.86 1.14
CA GLY A 288 -2.64 -19.98 0.99
C GLY A 288 -3.47 -20.26 2.25
N VAL A 289 -3.98 -19.21 2.87
CA VAL A 289 -4.99 -19.21 3.90
C VAL A 289 -6.31 -19.01 3.17
N GLY A 290 -6.94 -20.11 2.73
CA GLY A 290 -8.36 -20.10 2.35
C GLY A 290 -9.31 -19.78 3.52
N GLN A 291 -8.87 -18.98 4.50
CA GLN A 291 -9.48 -18.80 5.83
C GLN A 291 -9.15 -17.44 6.50
N LEU A 292 -8.85 -16.36 5.76
CA LEU A 292 -9.08 -15.01 6.32
C LEU A 292 -10.53 -14.58 6.17
N GLY A 293 -11.33 -15.34 5.41
CA GLY A 293 -12.78 -15.21 5.35
C GLY A 293 -13.27 -13.87 4.84
N LEU A 294 -12.38 -12.93 4.47
CA LEU A 294 -12.73 -11.58 4.04
C LEU A 294 -13.42 -11.68 2.69
N THR A 295 -14.73 -11.82 2.75
CA THR A 295 -15.60 -11.71 1.60
C THR A 295 -15.48 -10.28 1.04
N PRO A 296 -15.75 -10.08 -0.26
CA PRO A 296 -15.87 -8.73 -0.81
C PRO A 296 -16.80 -7.87 0.04
N GLN A 297 -17.89 -8.43 0.56
CA GLN A 297 -18.85 -7.75 1.43
C GLN A 297 -18.20 -7.22 2.72
N GLN A 298 -17.37 -8.01 3.40
CA GLN A 298 -16.64 -7.54 4.58
C GLN A 298 -15.54 -6.54 4.23
N ALA A 299 -14.89 -6.71 3.08
CA ALA A 299 -13.90 -5.74 2.61
C ALA A 299 -14.52 -4.37 2.34
N MET A 300 -15.75 -4.33 1.80
CA MET A 300 -16.51 -3.10 1.57
C MET A 300 -16.78 -2.30 2.86
N GLU A 301 -16.77 -2.95 4.03
CA GLU A 301 -16.98 -2.29 5.32
C GLU A 301 -15.73 -1.59 5.86
N ARG A 302 -14.55 -1.79 5.24
CA ARG A 302 -13.31 -1.17 5.69
C ARG A 302 -13.42 0.36 5.63
N ALA A 303 -13.01 1.02 6.72
CA ALA A 303 -13.10 2.47 6.85
C ALA A 303 -12.39 3.23 5.73
N VAL A 304 -11.30 2.68 5.19
CA VAL A 304 -10.50 3.28 4.12
C VAL A 304 -11.34 3.74 2.93
N PHE A 305 -12.31 2.92 2.52
CA PHE A 305 -13.12 3.19 1.33
C PHE A 305 -14.13 4.33 1.51
N ARG A 306 -14.34 4.81 2.73
CA ARG A 306 -15.18 5.98 3.02
C ARG A 306 -14.44 7.30 2.78
N TYR A 307 -13.12 7.27 2.70
CA TYR A 307 -12.27 8.47 2.63
C TYR A 307 -11.61 8.67 1.26
N VAL A 308 -11.74 7.72 0.33
CA VAL A 308 -11.15 7.80 -1.00
C VAL A 308 -12.20 8.10 -2.08
N ASP A 309 -11.74 8.61 -3.22
CA ASP A 309 -12.57 8.89 -4.39
C ASP A 309 -12.49 7.74 -5.42
N ALA A 310 -11.39 6.98 -5.42
CA ALA A 310 -11.18 5.83 -6.29
C ALA A 310 -10.39 4.70 -5.60
N ILE A 311 -10.37 3.52 -6.23
CA ILE A 311 -9.59 2.36 -5.82
C ILE A 311 -8.70 1.92 -6.98
N GLU A 312 -7.43 1.66 -6.68
CA GLU A 312 -6.52 1.02 -7.63
C GLU A 312 -6.83 -0.48 -7.71
N VAL A 313 -7.31 -0.91 -8.88
CA VAL A 313 -7.73 -2.29 -9.15
C VAL A 313 -6.79 -3.03 -10.08
N LEU A 314 -5.88 -2.32 -10.74
CA LEU A 314 -4.78 -2.89 -11.50
C LEU A 314 -3.47 -2.29 -11.01
N ASN A 315 -2.73 -3.06 -10.22
CA ASN A 315 -1.40 -2.70 -9.72
C ASN A 315 -0.36 -3.74 -10.15
N GLY A 316 0.85 -3.30 -10.52
CA GLY A 316 1.94 -4.15 -11.02
C GLY A 316 2.65 -5.02 -9.98
N LYS A 317 2.52 -4.68 -8.70
CA LYS A 317 3.22 -5.34 -7.58
C LYS A 317 2.32 -6.26 -6.76
N VAL A 318 1.09 -6.49 -7.22
CA VAL A 318 0.13 -7.41 -6.58
C VAL A 318 -0.26 -8.54 -7.54
N THR A 319 -0.84 -9.60 -6.99
CA THR A 319 -1.30 -10.75 -7.77
C THR A 319 -2.58 -10.44 -8.55
N GLU A 320 -2.85 -11.21 -9.61
CA GLU A 320 -4.11 -11.09 -10.37
C GLU A 320 -5.34 -11.33 -9.49
N LYS A 321 -5.23 -12.17 -8.46
CA LYS A 321 -6.31 -12.39 -7.49
C LYS A 321 -6.58 -11.16 -6.64
N GLU A 322 -5.54 -10.45 -6.21
CA GLU A 322 -5.68 -9.21 -5.42
C GLU A 322 -6.28 -8.09 -6.27
N ASN A 323 -5.85 -7.97 -7.53
CA ASN A 323 -6.46 -7.05 -8.50
C ASN A 323 -7.94 -7.38 -8.75
N ALA A 324 -8.28 -8.66 -8.97
CA ALA A 324 -9.67 -9.08 -9.14
C ALA A 324 -10.53 -8.80 -7.90
N PHE A 325 -9.99 -9.06 -6.71
CA PHE A 325 -10.67 -8.77 -5.44
C PHE A 325 -10.86 -7.26 -5.24
N ALA A 326 -9.87 -6.44 -5.58
CA ALA A 326 -9.99 -4.98 -5.56
C ALA A 326 -11.10 -4.49 -6.51
N ALA A 327 -11.17 -5.07 -7.71
CA ALA A 327 -12.22 -4.76 -8.69
C ALA A 327 -13.62 -5.13 -8.17
N GLU A 328 -13.79 -6.29 -7.55
CA GLU A 328 -15.07 -6.70 -6.93
C GLU A 328 -15.51 -5.74 -5.82
N VAL A 329 -14.57 -5.34 -4.94
CA VAL A 329 -14.85 -4.39 -3.85
C VAL A 329 -15.21 -3.02 -4.41
N ALA A 330 -14.46 -2.51 -5.38
CA ALA A 330 -14.72 -1.22 -6.01
C ALA A 330 -16.08 -1.20 -6.73
N ALA A 331 -16.41 -2.27 -7.45
CA ALA A 331 -17.70 -2.42 -8.12
C ALA A 331 -18.87 -2.44 -7.13
N GLY A 332 -18.76 -3.18 -6.02
CA GLY A 332 -19.85 -3.23 -5.04
C GLY A 332 -20.01 -1.94 -4.22
N LEU A 333 -18.96 -1.13 -4.09
CA LEU A 333 -19.05 0.22 -3.49
C LEU A 333 -19.47 1.30 -4.49
N GLY A 334 -19.48 1.00 -5.78
CA GLY A 334 -19.69 2.00 -6.83
C GLY A 334 -18.59 3.07 -6.87
N LEU A 335 -17.37 2.71 -6.46
CA LEU A 335 -16.20 3.58 -6.48
C LEU A 335 -15.50 3.52 -7.84
N THR A 336 -14.89 4.64 -8.19
CA THR A 336 -14.07 4.77 -9.40
C THR A 336 -12.92 3.76 -9.37
N GLN A 337 -12.63 3.13 -10.51
CA GLN A 337 -11.59 2.12 -10.65
C GLN A 337 -10.42 2.65 -11.47
N THR A 338 -9.20 2.51 -10.95
CA THR A 338 -7.97 2.99 -11.61
C THR A 338 -6.93 1.90 -11.75
N GLY A 339 -5.96 2.14 -12.64
CA GLY A 339 -4.78 1.30 -12.82
C GLY A 339 -3.50 2.11 -12.81
N GLY A 340 -2.44 1.52 -12.28
CA GLY A 340 -1.10 2.08 -12.21
C GLY A 340 -0.05 0.97 -12.20
N SER A 341 1.11 1.23 -12.79
CA SER A 341 2.18 0.22 -12.84
C SER A 341 2.79 -0.05 -11.47
N ASP A 342 2.79 0.96 -10.59
CA ASP A 342 3.61 1.01 -9.39
C ASP A 342 5.08 0.69 -9.71
N ALA A 343 5.56 1.31 -10.78
CA ALA A 343 6.89 1.06 -11.33
C ALA A 343 7.98 1.60 -10.41
N HIS A 344 8.95 0.73 -10.13
CA HIS A 344 10.19 1.03 -9.40
C HIS A 344 11.44 0.79 -10.26
N GLN A 345 11.23 0.21 -11.45
CA GLN A 345 12.21 -0.06 -12.49
C GLN A 345 11.65 0.36 -13.83
N ARG A 346 12.54 0.60 -14.79
CA ARG A 346 12.18 1.02 -16.14
C ARG A 346 11.17 0.05 -16.77
N GLU A 347 11.41 -1.25 -16.76
CA GLU A 347 10.61 -2.23 -17.49
C GLU A 347 9.14 -2.29 -17.05
N GLU A 348 8.87 -1.90 -15.81
CA GLU A 348 7.56 -1.93 -15.17
C GLU A 348 6.67 -0.76 -15.60
N VAL A 349 7.25 0.35 -16.07
CA VAL A 349 6.48 1.54 -16.47
C VAL A 349 5.51 1.20 -17.59
N GLY A 350 4.23 1.58 -17.40
CA GLY A 350 3.19 1.37 -18.40
C GLY A 350 2.80 -0.09 -18.64
N ILE A 351 2.95 -0.99 -17.65
CA ILE A 351 2.29 -2.31 -17.69
C ILE A 351 0.79 -2.21 -17.40
N PHE A 352 0.40 -1.24 -16.57
CA PHE A 352 -0.98 -0.86 -16.26
C PHE A 352 -1.12 0.65 -16.38
N ALA A 353 -2.31 1.10 -16.70
CA ALA A 353 -2.64 2.51 -16.83
C ALA A 353 -4.11 2.77 -16.46
N THR A 354 -4.47 4.03 -16.41
CA THR A 354 -5.84 4.51 -16.35
C THR A 354 -6.17 5.22 -17.66
N GLY A 355 -7.26 4.80 -18.30
CA GLY A 355 -7.81 5.37 -19.52
C GLY A 355 -8.87 6.42 -19.25
N PHE A 356 -8.88 7.46 -20.08
CA PHE A 356 -9.80 8.58 -20.03
C PHE A 356 -10.46 8.77 -21.40
N GLU A 357 -11.73 9.17 -21.39
CA GLU A 357 -12.51 9.46 -22.61
C GLU A 357 -12.11 10.79 -23.27
N CYS A 358 -11.40 11.65 -22.54
CA CYS A 358 -10.91 12.95 -22.98
C CYS A 358 -9.43 13.12 -22.66
N ALA A 359 -8.77 14.01 -23.41
CA ALA A 359 -7.39 14.38 -23.12
C ALA A 359 -7.33 15.23 -21.84
N LEU A 360 -6.38 14.90 -20.97
CA LEU A 360 -6.09 15.70 -19.77
C LEU A 360 -5.08 16.80 -20.11
N ARG A 361 -5.23 17.97 -19.49
CA ARG A 361 -4.31 19.10 -19.65
C ARG A 361 -3.45 19.33 -18.41
N ASP A 362 -4.01 19.10 -17.23
CA ASP A 362 -3.38 19.38 -15.94
C ASP A 362 -3.92 18.47 -14.83
N GLU A 363 -3.46 18.66 -13.59
CA GLU A 363 -3.92 17.88 -12.44
C GLU A 363 -5.40 18.12 -12.11
N LYS A 364 -5.99 19.26 -12.49
CA LYS A 364 -7.40 19.55 -12.19
C LYS A 364 -8.31 18.69 -13.04
N ASP A 365 -7.98 18.52 -14.33
CA ASP A 365 -8.70 17.60 -15.21
C ASP A 365 -8.65 16.16 -14.66
N LEU A 366 -7.48 15.72 -14.15
CA LEU A 366 -7.33 14.41 -13.50
C LEU A 366 -8.24 14.28 -12.27
N ILE A 367 -8.21 15.26 -11.36
CA ILE A 367 -9.01 15.27 -10.13
C ILE A 367 -10.51 15.24 -10.45
N GLU A 368 -10.95 16.01 -11.44
CA GLU A 368 -12.35 16.01 -11.88
C GLU A 368 -12.77 14.66 -12.46
N ALA A 369 -11.93 14.05 -13.31
CA ALA A 369 -12.19 12.74 -13.89
C ALA A 369 -12.31 11.64 -12.82
N LEU A 370 -11.40 11.64 -11.83
CA LEU A 370 -11.45 10.69 -10.69
C LEU A 370 -12.74 10.82 -9.88
N LYS A 371 -13.19 12.06 -9.62
CA LYS A 371 -14.41 12.34 -8.85
C LYS A 371 -15.70 12.04 -9.60
N THR A 372 -15.71 12.22 -10.92
CA THR A 372 -16.88 12.01 -11.78
C THR A 372 -17.02 10.54 -12.21
N GLY A 373 -15.92 9.78 -12.23
CA GLY A 373 -15.91 8.34 -12.50
C GLY A 373 -15.81 7.98 -13.98
N TYR A 374 -15.46 8.93 -14.86
CA TYR A 374 -15.23 8.70 -16.29
C TYR A 374 -13.79 8.23 -16.56
N VAL A 375 -13.37 7.19 -15.84
CA VAL A 375 -12.03 6.60 -15.93
C VAL A 375 -12.12 5.09 -15.88
N PHE A 376 -11.18 4.42 -16.55
CA PHE A 376 -11.19 2.95 -16.65
C PHE A 376 -9.78 2.39 -16.45
N PRO A 377 -9.62 1.29 -15.70
CA PRO A 377 -8.32 0.63 -15.56
C PRO A 377 -7.96 -0.11 -16.86
N VAL A 378 -6.68 -0.06 -17.28
CA VAL A 378 -6.18 -0.63 -18.55
C VAL A 378 -4.97 -1.53 -18.28
N ASP A 379 -4.99 -2.76 -18.81
CA ASP A 379 -3.85 -3.68 -18.83
C ASP A 379 -3.14 -3.62 -20.18
N LEU A 380 -2.02 -2.91 -20.24
CA LEU A 380 -1.26 -2.69 -21.47
C LEU A 380 -0.43 -3.91 -21.90
N ARG A 381 -0.35 -4.96 -21.06
CA ARG A 381 0.31 -6.23 -21.41
C ARG A 381 -0.58 -7.08 -22.31
N LYS A 382 -1.90 -6.94 -22.18
CA LYS A 382 -2.86 -7.59 -23.06
C LYS A 382 -2.91 -6.76 -24.33
N LYS A 383 -2.35 -7.28 -25.43
CA LYS A 383 -2.56 -6.67 -26.75
C LYS A 383 -4.07 -6.51 -26.93
N VAL A 384 -4.52 -5.27 -27.11
CA VAL A 384 -5.88 -4.99 -27.57
C VAL A 384 -5.98 -5.70 -28.92
N ASP A 385 -6.82 -6.72 -29.01
CA ASP A 385 -7.05 -7.45 -30.25
C ASP A 385 -7.52 -6.46 -31.33
N GLY A 386 -6.58 -6.04 -32.18
CA GLY A 386 -6.83 -5.58 -33.55
C GLY A 386 -7.67 -4.32 -33.74
N ARG A 387 -7.63 -3.34 -32.84
CA ARG A 387 -8.14 -2.00 -33.17
C ARG A 387 -7.09 -0.93 -32.86
N ASP A 388 -6.47 -0.47 -33.94
CA ASP A 388 -5.63 0.72 -33.98
C ASP A 388 -6.38 1.94 -33.42
N ALA A 389 -5.58 2.87 -32.91
CA ALA A 389 -5.93 4.18 -32.36
C ALA A 389 -6.82 5.05 -33.26
#